data_AF-A0A919USM2-F1
#
_entry.id   AF-A0A919USM2-F1
#
_cell.length_a   1.000
_cell.length_b   1.000
_cell.length_c   1.000
_cell.angle_alpha   90.00
_cell.angle_beta   90.00
_cell.angle_gamma   90.00
#
_symmetry.space_group_name_H-M   'P 1'
#
loop_
_entity.id
_entity.type
_entity.pdbx_description
1 polymer ?
#
loop_
_entity_poly.entity_id
_entity_poly.type
_entity_poly.pdbx_seq_one_letter_code
_entity_poly.pdbx_strand_id
1 'polypeptide(L)'
;MARVLLTDFDALPHRDRNMARFIFLDEAARDLYIDWEIAARDAVAALHLYAGSHPHDPQLAELIGDLSLKDRDFRRWWADHDVLLRTNGTKRYHHPLVGDLNLGYEAFTPTGDPDQTFALHTAEPGSPSEHALRLLAVWTSDQASADSVPAAGARSNAQAETEESGAGLARGTDDR
;
A
#
# COMPACT_ATOMS: atom_id res chain seq x y z
N MET A 1 8.36 -3.94 -0.64
CA MET A 1 8.39 -3.86 -2.12
C MET A 1 6.99 -3.83 -2.71
N ALA A 2 6.13 -4.82 -2.50
CA ALA A 2 4.75 -4.80 -3.02
C ALA A 2 3.97 -3.50 -2.71
N ARG A 3 4.12 -2.97 -1.48
CA ARG A 3 3.58 -1.68 -1.03
C ARG A 3 3.89 -0.51 -1.96
N VAL A 4 5.13 -0.43 -2.44
CA VAL A 4 5.58 0.69 -3.28
C VAL A 4 5.32 0.41 -4.75
N LEU A 5 5.32 -0.88 -5.15
CA LEU A 5 5.03 -1.28 -6.51
C LEU A 5 3.54 -1.12 -6.89
N LEU A 6 2.63 -1.45 -5.98
CA LEU A 6 1.19 -1.52 -6.24
C LEU A 6 0.45 -0.37 -5.59
N THR A 7 0.34 -0.41 -4.26
CA THR A 7 -0.28 0.62 -3.43
C THR A 7 0.04 0.36 -1.96
N ASP A 8 0.01 1.41 -1.14
CA ASP A 8 0.18 1.28 0.29
C ASP A 8 -1.12 0.84 0.97
N PHE A 9 -1.37 -0.48 0.94
CA PHE A 9 -2.52 -1.08 1.61
C PHE A 9 -2.53 -0.84 3.13
N ASP A 10 -1.39 -0.59 3.77
CA ASP A 10 -1.33 -0.33 5.22
C ASP A 10 -1.86 1.08 5.56
N ALA A 11 -1.78 2.01 4.61
CA ALA A 11 -2.34 3.35 4.74
C ALA A 11 -3.85 3.40 4.47
N LEU A 12 -4.44 2.37 3.84
CA LEU A 12 -5.86 2.32 3.52
C LEU A 12 -6.72 1.90 4.73
N PRO A 13 -7.99 2.36 4.82
CA PRO A 13 -8.96 1.80 5.75
C PRO A 13 -9.09 0.29 5.55
N HIS A 14 -9.29 -0.47 6.63
CA HIS A 14 -9.32 -1.95 6.59
C HIS A 14 -10.22 -2.52 5.47
N ARG A 15 -11.40 -1.91 5.26
CA ARG A 15 -12.36 -2.30 4.22
C ARG A 15 -11.79 -2.22 2.80
N ASP A 16 -10.91 -1.25 2.55
CA ASP A 16 -10.35 -0.95 1.24
C ASP A 16 -9.04 -1.69 0.99
N ARG A 17 -8.54 -2.46 1.97
CA ARG A 17 -7.37 -3.35 1.87
C ARG A 17 -7.69 -4.61 1.07
N ASN A 18 -8.16 -4.44 -0.15
CA ASN A 18 -8.56 -5.53 -1.02
C ASN A 18 -8.05 -5.30 -2.45
N MET A 19 -7.37 -6.30 -3.00
CA MET A 19 -6.77 -6.21 -4.34
C MET A 19 -7.82 -5.99 -5.43
N ALA A 20 -9.01 -6.59 -5.34
CA ALA A 20 -10.06 -6.37 -6.33
C ALA A 20 -10.62 -4.94 -6.23
N ARG A 21 -10.76 -4.38 -5.02
CA ARG A 21 -11.11 -2.96 -4.86
C ARG A 21 -10.06 -2.05 -5.49
N PHE A 22 -8.78 -2.30 -5.24
CA PHE A 22 -7.70 -1.56 -5.87
C PHE A 22 -7.78 -1.64 -7.40
N ILE A 23 -7.85 -2.84 -7.97
CA ILE A 23 -7.85 -3.04 -9.42
C ILE A 23 -9.04 -2.33 -10.10
N PHE A 24 -10.24 -2.37 -9.51
CA PHE A 24 -11.44 -1.87 -10.17
C PHE A 24 -11.84 -0.44 -9.78
N LEU A 25 -11.55 0.00 -8.56
CA LEU A 25 -12.09 1.26 -8.01
C LEU A 25 -11.03 2.34 -7.83
N ASP A 26 -9.74 2.01 -7.93
CA ASP A 26 -8.65 2.98 -7.87
C ASP A 26 -8.19 3.34 -9.29
N GLU A 27 -8.24 4.62 -9.64
CA GLU A 27 -7.77 5.11 -10.93
C GLU A 27 -6.27 4.82 -11.12
N ALA A 28 -5.48 4.85 -10.04
CA ALA A 28 -4.06 4.54 -10.09
C ALA A 28 -3.79 3.10 -10.56
N ALA A 29 -4.71 2.16 -10.32
CA ALA A 29 -4.56 0.81 -10.84
C ALA A 29 -4.75 0.77 -12.37
N ARG A 30 -5.67 1.56 -12.92
CA ARG A 30 -5.88 1.61 -14.38
C ARG A 30 -4.67 2.23 -15.10
N ASP A 31 -3.99 3.18 -14.47
CA ASP A 31 -2.76 3.78 -15.01
C ASP A 31 -1.53 2.88 -14.81
N LEU A 32 -1.47 2.16 -13.68
CA LEU A 32 -0.34 1.31 -13.32
C LEU A 32 -0.27 0.03 -14.17
N TYR A 33 -1.39 -0.64 -14.42
CA TYR A 33 -1.39 -1.90 -15.19
C TYR A 33 -1.50 -1.63 -16.69
N ILE A 34 -0.42 -1.90 -17.45
CA ILE A 34 -0.45 -1.82 -18.92
C ILE A 34 -1.53 -2.76 -19.48
N ASP A 35 -1.62 -3.97 -18.92
CA ASP A 35 -2.64 -4.97 -19.26
C ASP A 35 -3.74 -5.03 -18.19
N TRP A 36 -4.35 -3.88 -17.86
CA TRP A 36 -5.35 -3.80 -16.79
C TRP A 36 -6.46 -4.85 -16.92
N GLU A 37 -7.04 -5.02 -18.11
CA GLU A 37 -8.13 -5.99 -18.32
C GLU A 37 -7.71 -7.43 -17.98
N ILE A 38 -6.42 -7.78 -18.16
CA ILE A 38 -5.90 -9.10 -17.82
C ILE A 38 -5.92 -9.27 -16.30
N ALA A 39 -5.37 -8.30 -15.55
CA ALA A 39 -5.38 -8.35 -14.10
C ALA A 39 -6.80 -8.32 -13.51
N ALA A 40 -7.69 -7.53 -14.11
CA ALA A 40 -9.08 -7.41 -13.70
C ALA A 40 -9.88 -8.70 -13.90
N ARG A 41 -9.71 -9.38 -15.05
CA ARG A 41 -10.32 -10.70 -15.27
C ARG A 41 -9.76 -11.77 -14.33
N ASP A 42 -8.47 -11.76 -14.04
CA ASP A 42 -7.87 -12.68 -13.06
C ASP A 42 -8.50 -12.48 -11.66
N ALA A 43 -8.73 -11.23 -11.25
CA ALA A 43 -9.38 -10.91 -9.99
C ALA A 43 -10.85 -11.37 -9.95
N VAL A 44 -11.59 -11.24 -11.06
CA VAL A 44 -12.97 -11.77 -11.18
C VAL A 44 -12.97 -13.30 -11.06
N ALA A 45 -12.06 -13.99 -11.75
CA ALA A 45 -11.94 -15.44 -11.66
C ALA A 45 -11.61 -15.91 -10.23
N ALA A 46 -10.69 -15.21 -9.54
CA ALA A 46 -10.37 -15.50 -8.15
C ALA A 46 -11.57 -15.32 -7.21
N LEU A 47 -12.37 -14.26 -7.40
CA LEU A 47 -13.59 -14.03 -6.61
C LEU A 47 -14.66 -15.11 -6.86
N HIS A 48 -14.82 -15.58 -8.11
CA HIS A 48 -15.72 -16.69 -8.42
C HIS A 48 -15.31 -17.98 -7.72
N LEU A 49 -14.01 -18.31 -7.74
CA LEU A 49 -13.49 -19.47 -7.04
C LEU A 49 -13.71 -19.35 -5.52
N TYR A 50 -13.43 -18.19 -4.95
CA TYR A 50 -13.63 -17.96 -3.52
C TYR A 50 -15.11 -18.03 -3.12
N ALA A 51 -16.02 -17.47 -3.93
CA ALA A 51 -17.46 -17.55 -3.72
C ALA A 51 -18.00 -18.98 -3.80
N GLY A 52 -17.42 -19.82 -4.66
CA GLY A 52 -17.73 -21.25 -4.73
C GLY A 52 -17.40 -21.99 -3.43
N SER A 53 -16.29 -21.64 -2.78
CA SER A 53 -15.86 -22.24 -1.51
C SER A 53 -16.56 -21.63 -0.28
N HIS A 54 -16.97 -20.36 -0.37
CA HIS A 54 -17.53 -19.57 0.73
C HIS A 54 -18.89 -18.93 0.40
N PRO A 55 -19.92 -19.71 0.06
CA PRO A 55 -21.20 -19.19 -0.46
C PRO A 55 -22.01 -18.35 0.54
N HIS A 56 -21.65 -18.36 1.82
CA HIS A 56 -22.35 -17.64 2.89
C HIS A 56 -21.52 -16.53 3.54
N ASP A 57 -20.39 -16.16 2.94
CA ASP A 57 -19.58 -15.05 3.43
C ASP A 57 -20.25 -13.69 3.14
N PRO A 58 -20.72 -12.96 4.16
CA PRO A 58 -21.37 -11.67 3.96
C PRO A 58 -20.40 -10.58 3.48
N GLN A 59 -19.11 -10.65 3.82
CA GLN A 59 -18.11 -9.67 3.40
C GLN A 59 -17.80 -9.82 1.91
N LEU A 60 -17.74 -11.06 1.44
CA LEU A 60 -17.61 -11.36 0.01
C LEU A 60 -18.82 -10.86 -0.78
N ALA A 61 -20.04 -11.12 -0.29
CA ALA A 61 -21.26 -10.63 -0.92
C ALA A 61 -21.30 -9.10 -1.00
N GLU A 62 -20.88 -8.40 0.06
CA GLU A 62 -20.75 -6.94 0.06
C GLU A 62 -19.73 -6.47 -1.00
N LEU A 63 -18.55 -7.11 -1.05
CA LEU A 63 -17.50 -6.77 -2.01
C LEU A 63 -18.00 -6.90 -3.46
N ILE A 64 -18.59 -8.04 -3.81
CA ILE A 64 -19.13 -8.29 -5.15
C ILE A 64 -20.23 -7.28 -5.49
N GLY A 65 -21.11 -6.98 -4.53
CA GLY A 65 -22.16 -5.97 -4.69
C GLY A 65 -21.58 -4.59 -4.97
N ASP A 66 -20.60 -4.15 -4.18
CA ASP A 66 -19.97 -2.84 -4.34
C ASP A 66 -19.25 -2.71 -5.70
N LEU A 67 -18.48 -3.72 -6.09
CA LEU A 67 -17.79 -3.76 -7.38
C LEU A 67 -18.78 -3.77 -8.55
N SER A 68 -19.85 -4.56 -8.47
CA SER A 68 -20.89 -4.62 -9.51
C SER A 68 -21.63 -3.30 -9.69
N LEU A 69 -21.84 -2.55 -8.60
CA LEU A 69 -22.50 -1.25 -8.66
C LEU A 69 -21.60 -0.18 -9.28
N LYS A 70 -20.31 -0.17 -8.91
CA LYS A 70 -19.37 0.92 -9.23
C LYS A 70 -18.62 0.73 -10.54
N ASP A 71 -18.37 -0.49 -10.99
CA ASP A 71 -17.59 -0.76 -12.20
C ASP A 71 -18.38 -1.61 -13.22
N ARG A 72 -18.50 -1.08 -14.45
CA ARG A 72 -19.27 -1.72 -15.53
C ARG A 72 -18.57 -2.97 -16.06
N ASP A 73 -17.25 -2.96 -16.13
CA ASP A 73 -16.47 -4.08 -16.65
C ASP A 73 -16.54 -5.26 -15.67
N PHE A 74 -16.40 -4.99 -14.37
CA PHE A 74 -16.64 -5.98 -13.31
C PHE A 74 -18.03 -6.59 -13.44
N ARG A 75 -19.09 -5.77 -13.51
CA ARG A 75 -20.47 -6.25 -13.63
C ARG A 75 -20.65 -7.18 -14.82
N ARG A 76 -20.04 -6.84 -15.95
CA ARG A 76 -20.10 -7.65 -17.18
C ARG A 76 -19.40 -8.99 -16.97
N TRP A 77 -18.13 -8.97 -16.59
CA TRP A 77 -17.33 -10.19 -16.45
C TRP A 77 -17.79 -11.09 -15.31
N TRP A 78 -18.31 -10.51 -14.23
CA TRP A 78 -18.93 -11.28 -13.15
C TRP A 78 -20.13 -12.08 -13.65
N ALA A 79 -21.00 -11.46 -14.46
CA ALA A 79 -22.18 -12.11 -15.04
C ALA A 79 -21.81 -13.17 -16.10
N ASP A 80 -20.70 -13.00 -16.81
CA ASP A 80 -20.24 -13.94 -17.83
C ASP A 80 -19.75 -15.28 -17.25
N HIS A 81 -19.39 -15.33 -15.95
CA HIS A 81 -18.88 -16.52 -15.26
C HIS A 81 -17.70 -17.21 -15.97
N ASP A 82 -16.89 -16.45 -16.72
CA ASP A 82 -15.69 -16.98 -17.38
C ASP A 82 -14.55 -17.10 -16.35
N VAL A 83 -14.39 -18.30 -15.79
CA VAL A 83 -13.42 -18.58 -14.73
C VAL A 83 -12.15 -19.17 -15.34
N LEU A 84 -11.30 -18.30 -15.88
CA LEU A 84 -9.92 -18.64 -16.22
C LEU A 84 -8.97 -17.90 -15.29
N LEU A 85 -8.63 -18.55 -14.17
CA LEU A 85 -7.62 -18.01 -13.26
C LEU A 85 -6.21 -18.32 -13.80
N ARG A 86 -5.48 -17.28 -14.20
CA ARG A 86 -4.06 -17.40 -14.54
C ARG A 86 -3.21 -17.34 -13.28
N THR A 87 -2.54 -18.45 -12.99
CA THR A 87 -1.62 -18.56 -11.85
C THR A 87 -0.17 -18.29 -12.23
N ASN A 88 0.13 -18.03 -13.50
CA ASN A 88 1.47 -17.60 -13.92
C ASN A 88 1.40 -16.70 -15.16
N GLY A 89 2.52 -16.05 -15.47
CA GLY A 89 2.70 -15.29 -16.71
C GLY A 89 3.62 -14.09 -16.51
N THR A 90 3.34 -13.01 -17.24
CA THR A 90 4.04 -11.75 -17.10
C THR A 90 3.03 -10.66 -16.75
N LYS A 91 3.33 -9.87 -15.72
CA LYS A 91 2.61 -8.63 -15.39
C LYS A 91 3.43 -7.45 -15.90
N ARG A 92 2.78 -6.60 -16.69
CA ARG A 92 3.37 -5.39 -17.26
C ARG A 92 2.78 -4.18 -16.56
N TYR A 93 3.65 -3.33 -16.04
CA TYR A 93 3.29 -2.13 -15.29
C TYR A 93 3.92 -0.89 -15.91
N HIS A 94 3.24 0.24 -15.78
CA HIS A 94 3.80 1.57 -15.98
C HIS A 94 3.87 2.27 -14.62
N HIS A 95 5.00 2.16 -13.94
CA HIS A 95 5.16 2.70 -12.59
C HIS A 95 5.59 4.17 -12.63
N PRO A 96 4.92 5.09 -11.92
CA PRO A 96 5.15 6.54 -12.05
C PRO A 96 6.59 6.98 -11.74
N LEU A 97 7.28 6.26 -10.85
CA LEU A 97 8.65 6.60 -10.45
C LEU A 97 9.76 5.94 -11.30
N VAL A 98 9.50 4.77 -11.89
CA VAL A 98 10.56 3.97 -12.55
C VAL A 98 10.21 3.53 -13.96
N GLY A 99 9.06 3.97 -14.48
CA GLY A 99 8.58 3.64 -15.80
C GLY A 99 8.14 2.18 -15.93
N ASP A 100 8.41 1.60 -17.10
CA ASP A 100 7.88 0.30 -17.47
C ASP A 100 8.57 -0.84 -16.72
N LEU A 101 7.76 -1.76 -16.17
CA LEU A 101 8.21 -2.98 -15.51
C LEU A 101 7.56 -4.18 -16.18
N ASN A 102 8.38 -5.11 -16.66
CA ASN A 102 7.94 -6.44 -17.08
C ASN A 102 8.38 -7.44 -16.03
N LEU A 103 7.43 -7.99 -15.27
CA LEU A 103 7.70 -8.91 -14.18
C LEU A 103 7.09 -10.28 -14.46
N GLY A 104 7.86 -11.34 -14.30
CA GLY A 104 7.32 -12.70 -14.17
C GLY A 104 6.37 -12.75 -12.97
N TYR A 105 5.30 -13.51 -13.10
CA TYR A 105 4.25 -13.66 -12.11
C TYR A 105 3.99 -15.13 -11.88
N GLU A 106 3.92 -15.53 -10.62
CA GLU A 106 3.51 -16.86 -10.19
C GLU A 106 2.64 -16.75 -8.93
N ALA A 107 1.50 -17.43 -8.93
CA ALA A 107 0.57 -17.51 -7.82
C ALA A 107 0.45 -18.96 -7.34
N PHE A 108 0.62 -19.19 -6.04
CA PHE A 108 0.51 -20.53 -5.47
C PHE A 108 -0.18 -20.50 -4.10
N THR A 109 -0.96 -21.53 -3.84
CA THR A 109 -1.69 -21.74 -2.60
C THR A 109 -0.95 -22.77 -1.74
N PRO A 110 -0.59 -22.44 -0.48
CA PRO A 110 0.03 -23.39 0.43
C PRO A 110 -0.89 -24.58 0.71
N THR A 111 -0.34 -25.79 0.77
CA THR A 111 -1.13 -26.99 1.13
C THR A 111 -1.69 -26.91 2.56
N GLY A 112 -1.02 -26.20 3.46
CA GLY A 112 -1.43 -26.07 4.87
C GLY A 112 -2.48 -24.99 5.13
N ASP A 113 -2.74 -24.12 4.17
CA ASP A 113 -3.73 -23.05 4.28
C ASP A 113 -4.31 -22.74 2.88
N PRO A 114 -5.42 -23.41 2.49
CA PRO A 114 -5.99 -23.30 1.16
C PRO A 114 -6.61 -21.92 0.88
N ASP A 115 -6.81 -21.09 1.91
CA ASP A 115 -7.39 -19.75 1.77
C ASP A 115 -6.30 -18.69 1.55
N GLN A 116 -5.02 -19.06 1.67
CA GLN A 116 -3.89 -18.17 1.38
C GLN A 116 -3.39 -18.36 -0.05
N THR A 117 -2.98 -17.24 -0.67
CA THR A 117 -2.30 -17.26 -1.97
C THR A 117 -1.08 -16.37 -1.91
N PHE A 118 0.06 -16.92 -2.31
CA PHE A 118 1.30 -16.18 -2.51
C PHE A 118 1.42 -15.77 -3.96
N ALA A 119 1.65 -14.49 -4.20
CA ALA A 119 1.91 -13.93 -5.51
C ALA A 119 3.38 -13.46 -5.60
N LEU A 120 4.20 -14.23 -6.29
CA LEU A 120 5.60 -13.91 -6.53
C LEU A 120 5.74 -13.09 -7.83
N HIS A 121 6.48 -11.99 -7.75
CA HIS A 121 6.85 -11.18 -8.90
C HIS A 121 8.36 -11.17 -9.04
N THR A 122 8.85 -11.53 -10.23
CA THR A 122 10.29 -11.64 -10.51
C THR A 122 10.68 -10.75 -11.69
N ALA A 123 11.88 -10.20 -11.67
CA ALA A 123 12.47 -9.55 -12.82
C ALA A 123 13.58 -10.44 -13.38
N GLU A 124 13.70 -10.48 -14.70
CA GLU A 124 14.81 -11.18 -15.35
C GLU A 124 16.15 -10.58 -14.92
N PRO A 125 17.15 -11.40 -14.55
CA PRO A 125 18.46 -10.89 -14.15
C PRO A 125 19.12 -10.02 -15.22
N GLY A 126 19.67 -8.86 -14.84
CA GLY A 126 20.28 -7.88 -15.74
C GLY A 126 19.28 -7.06 -16.57
N SER A 127 17.97 -7.31 -16.45
CA SER A 127 16.95 -6.60 -17.23
C SER A 127 16.74 -5.15 -16.74
N PRO A 128 16.16 -4.26 -17.59
CA PRO A 128 15.69 -2.96 -17.13
C PRO A 128 14.72 -3.04 -15.95
N SER A 129 13.85 -4.05 -15.92
CA SER A 129 12.93 -4.30 -14.79
C SER A 129 13.68 -4.56 -13.49
N GLU A 130 14.78 -5.32 -13.51
CA GLU A 130 15.58 -5.57 -12.30
C GLU A 130 16.19 -4.27 -11.78
N HIS A 131 16.76 -3.45 -12.67
CA HIS A 131 17.32 -2.16 -12.31
C HIS A 131 16.26 -1.21 -11.73
N ALA A 132 15.08 -1.15 -12.34
CA ALA A 132 13.96 -0.35 -11.88
C ALA A 132 13.44 -0.81 -10.49
N LEU A 133 13.33 -2.12 -10.25
CA LEU A 133 12.98 -2.64 -8.92
C LEU A 133 14.03 -2.29 -7.86
N ARG A 134 15.33 -2.33 -8.21
CA ARG A 134 16.41 -1.90 -7.29
C ARG A 134 16.31 -0.41 -6.97
N LEU A 135 16.01 0.44 -7.96
CA LEU A 135 15.78 1.87 -7.74
C LEU A 135 14.59 2.12 -6.80
N LEU A 136 13.46 1.43 -7.00
CA LEU A 136 12.32 1.50 -6.08
C LEU A 136 12.70 1.07 -4.65
N ALA A 137 13.53 0.02 -4.51
CA ALA A 137 14.00 -0.44 -3.21
C ALA A 137 14.84 0.61 -2.46
N VAL A 138 15.73 1.30 -3.19
CA VAL A 138 16.56 2.38 -2.62
C VAL A 138 15.67 3.56 -2.18
N TRP A 139 14.74 4.00 -3.02
CA TRP A 139 13.82 5.10 -2.69
C TRP A 139 12.99 4.80 -1.43
N THR A 140 12.53 3.56 -1.29
CA THR A 140 11.75 3.14 -0.10
C THR A 140 12.60 3.16 1.18
N SER A 141 13.89 2.83 1.07
CA SER A 141 14.81 2.80 2.21
C SER A 141 15.18 4.20 2.69
N ASP A 142 15.26 5.16 1.75
CA ASP A 142 15.51 6.58 2.05
C ASP A 142 14.32 7.22 2.79
N GLN A 143 13.09 6.96 2.34
CA GLN A 143 11.87 7.45 3.00
C GLN A 143 11.71 6.89 4.43
N ALA A 144 11.98 5.60 4.63
CA ALA A 144 11.96 5.00 5.97
C ALA A 144 13.03 5.59 6.91
N SER A 145 14.15 6.06 6.35
CA SER A 145 15.21 6.74 7.10
C SER A 145 14.83 8.20 7.43
N ALA A 146 14.11 8.88 6.55
CA ALA A 146 13.61 10.24 6.79
C ALA A 146 12.51 10.28 7.86
N ASP A 147 11.59 9.31 7.84
CA ASP A 147 10.50 9.19 8.82
C ASP A 147 10.97 8.77 10.24
N SER A 148 12.21 8.27 10.36
CA SER A 148 12.77 7.78 11.63
C SER A 148 13.67 8.79 12.35
N VAL A 149 13.82 10.03 11.86
CA VAL A 149 14.54 11.09 12.60
C VAL A 149 13.63 11.66 13.70
N PRO A 150 13.90 11.43 15.00
CA PRO A 150 13.15 12.09 16.05
C PRO A 150 13.48 13.60 16.03
N ALA A 151 12.45 14.43 16.15
CA ALA A 151 12.56 15.87 16.31
C ALA A 151 13.32 16.24 17.61
N ALA A 152 14.64 16.17 17.58
CA ALA A 152 15.53 16.63 18.65
C ALA A 152 16.14 17.97 18.23
N GLY A 153 15.52 19.08 18.64
CA GLY A 153 16.08 20.38 18.27
C GLY A 153 15.29 21.64 18.64
N ALA A 154 14.66 21.70 19.82
CA ALA A 154 14.23 22.99 20.38
C ALA A 154 14.87 23.20 21.75
N ARG A 155 16.18 23.48 21.76
CA ARG A 155 16.81 24.25 22.84
C ARG A 155 17.05 25.66 22.30
N SER A 156 16.22 26.61 22.67
CA SER A 156 16.58 28.03 22.62
C SER A 156 16.74 28.50 24.06
N ASN A 157 17.99 28.76 24.43
CA ASN A 157 18.37 29.46 25.64
C ASN A 157 18.63 30.93 25.28
N ALA A 158 18.50 31.80 26.28
CA ALA A 158 18.81 33.24 26.31
C ALA A 158 17.65 34.22 26.00
N GLN A 159 17.03 34.73 27.07
CA GLN A 159 17.15 36.15 27.39
C GLN A 159 17.44 36.31 28.89
N ALA A 160 18.62 36.86 29.19
CA ALA A 160 19.01 37.38 30.49
C ALA A 160 18.69 38.88 30.53
N GLU A 161 18.24 39.33 31.71
CA GLU A 161 18.50 40.65 32.35
C GLU A 161 18.14 41.90 31.52
N THR A 162 17.32 42.83 32.00
CA THR A 162 17.71 43.80 33.02
C THR A 162 16.46 44.61 33.40
N GLU A 163 16.13 44.75 34.68
CA GLU A 163 15.73 46.05 35.22
C GLU A 163 15.93 46.07 36.74
N GLU A 164 16.56 47.16 37.14
CA GLU A 164 17.32 47.36 38.36
C GLU A 164 16.58 48.37 39.26
N SER A 165 16.86 48.28 40.56
CA SER A 165 16.89 49.40 41.51
C SER A 165 15.65 49.70 42.37
N GLY A 166 15.85 49.56 43.68
CA GLY A 166 14.92 49.96 44.73
C GLY A 166 15.46 49.66 46.14
N ALA A 167 16.45 50.44 46.55
CA ALA A 167 17.21 50.43 47.81
C ALA A 167 16.44 50.19 49.14
N GLY A 168 17.15 49.71 50.17
CA GLY A 168 16.68 49.83 51.56
C GLY A 168 17.38 48.98 52.62
N LEU A 169 18.63 49.32 52.94
CA LEU A 169 19.44 48.78 54.04
C LEU A 169 18.89 49.19 55.43
N ALA A 170 18.69 48.25 56.38
CA ALA A 170 18.90 48.51 57.81
C ALA A 170 18.93 47.23 58.68
N ARG A 171 19.92 47.21 59.58
CA ARG A 171 20.19 46.25 60.67
C ARG A 171 19.22 46.44 61.86
N GLY A 172 19.09 45.39 62.69
CA GLY A 172 19.12 45.57 64.16
C GLY A 172 18.09 44.79 64.99
N THR A 173 18.62 43.90 65.85
CA THR A 173 18.23 43.60 67.27
C THR A 173 16.79 43.17 67.56
N ASP A 174 16.52 41.94 68.00
CA ASP A 174 16.71 41.37 69.36
C ASP A 174 15.60 41.75 70.37
N ASP A 175 15.08 40.70 71.00
CA ASP A 175 14.36 40.56 72.28
C ASP A 175 12.99 41.25 72.55
N ARG A 176 11.91 40.44 72.59
CA ARG A 176 11.03 40.22 73.75
C ARG A 176 9.92 39.21 73.50
#